data_AF-U9T2X5-F1
#
_entry.id   AF-U9T2X5-F1
#
_cell.length_a   1.000
_cell.length_b   1.000
_cell.length_c   1.000
_cell.angle_alpha   90.00
_cell.angle_beta   90.00
_cell.angle_gamma   90.00
#
_symmetry.space_group_name_H-M   'P 1'
#
loop_
_entity.id
_entity.type
_entity.pdbx_description
1 polymer ?
#
loop_
_entity_poly.entity_id
_entity_poly.type
_entity_poly.pdbx_seq_one_letter_code
_entity_poly.pdbx_strand_id
1 'polypeptide(L)'
;MVKIDNEFTKHCIDDNCTCDCRINLKGCPNETFNFIALTVLIPFTFIIVIISLLFLYYRVKVKGQSVFFPATRERGLIRPRPQDSFHIAVGVFNFSQMIVLMLLITDSFPNVTFAEIVIHIPKLLGFSCAVLYPISPLLTIIPLTALTGHFADLKDNKNAEYIFMIQALTWSCWTIQYFIILIYYKEDEMKILMLS
;
A
#
# COMPACT_ATOMS: atom_id res chain seq x y z
N MET A 1 -8.88 2.82 24.63
CA MET A 1 -9.20 1.95 23.49
C MET A 1 -10.69 1.99 23.27
N VAL A 2 -11.12 2.37 22.07
CA VAL A 2 -12.53 2.39 21.70
C VAL A 2 -12.72 1.23 20.73
N LYS A 3 -13.28 0.11 21.23
CA LYS A 3 -13.72 -0.96 20.33
C LYS A 3 -15.02 -0.51 19.70
N ILE A 4 -15.05 -0.52 18.38
CA ILE A 4 -16.28 -0.27 17.64
C ILE A 4 -17.04 -1.59 17.61
N ASP A 5 -18.12 -1.69 18.38
CA ASP A 5 -18.95 -2.89 18.49
C ASP A 5 -20.32 -2.62 17.87
N ASN A 6 -20.50 -3.04 16.63
CA ASN A 6 -21.77 -3.02 15.91
C ASN A 6 -21.86 -4.22 14.96
N GLU A 7 -23.08 -4.54 14.54
CA GLU A 7 -23.38 -5.72 13.70
C GLU A 7 -22.62 -5.72 12.37
N PHE A 8 -22.18 -4.55 11.89
CA PHE A 8 -21.37 -4.39 10.68
C PHE A 8 -19.90 -4.77 10.88
N THR A 9 -19.31 -4.37 12.01
CA THR A 9 -17.90 -4.65 12.34
C THR A 9 -17.68 -6.05 12.89
N LYS A 10 -18.69 -6.61 13.55
CA LYS A 10 -18.66 -7.93 14.18
C LYS A 10 -20.07 -8.52 14.22
N HIS A 11 -20.25 -9.66 13.57
CA HIS A 11 -21.51 -10.38 13.54
C HIS A 11 -21.31 -11.80 14.07
N CYS A 12 -21.98 -12.15 15.17
CA CYS A 12 -21.89 -13.46 15.80
C CYS A 12 -23.25 -14.17 15.72
N ILE A 13 -23.24 -15.41 15.22
CA ILE A 13 -24.37 -16.32 15.31
C ILE A 13 -23.91 -17.48 16.20
N ASP A 14 -24.58 -17.63 17.35
CA ASP A 14 -24.18 -18.52 18.44
C ASP A 14 -22.72 -18.23 18.89
N ASP A 15 -21.80 -19.19 18.72
CA ASP A 15 -20.37 -19.10 19.03
C ASP A 15 -19.49 -18.76 17.81
N ASN A 16 -20.07 -18.63 16.62
CA ASN A 16 -19.32 -18.36 15.39
C ASN A 16 -19.39 -16.86 15.04
N CYS A 17 -18.32 -16.15 15.38
CA CYS A 17 -18.19 -14.72 15.10
C CYS A 17 -17.44 -14.48 13.78
N THR A 18 -17.97 -13.55 12.99
CA THR A 18 -17.38 -13.04 11.76
C THR A 18 -17.09 -11.57 11.95
N CYS A 19 -15.93 -11.11 11.48
CA CYS A 19 -15.46 -9.75 11.73
C CYS A 19 -14.89 -9.11 10.48
N ASP A 20 -14.99 -7.78 10.41
CA ASP A 20 -14.17 -7.00 9.50
C ASP A 20 -12.78 -6.74 10.11
N CYS A 21 -11.82 -7.60 9.76
CA CYS A 21 -10.42 -7.52 10.19
C CYS A 21 -9.72 -6.23 9.71
N ARG A 22 -10.33 -5.44 8.83
CA ARG A 22 -9.80 -4.14 8.40
C ARG A 22 -10.05 -3.05 9.45
N ILE A 23 -11.03 -3.24 10.34
CA ILE A 23 -11.45 -2.24 11.32
C ILE A 23 -11.13 -2.69 12.74
N ASN A 24 -11.40 -3.96 13.07
CA ASN A 24 -11.12 -4.54 14.38
C ASN A 24 -10.32 -5.84 14.23
N LEU A 25 -9.15 -5.91 14.86
CA LEU A 25 -8.32 -7.13 14.88
C LEU A 25 -8.61 -8.03 16.09
N LYS A 26 -8.88 -7.42 17.24
CA LYS A 26 -8.96 -8.14 18.52
C LYS A 26 -10.35 -8.72 18.78
N GLY A 27 -10.43 -9.98 19.20
CA GLY A 27 -11.68 -10.67 19.53
C GLY A 27 -12.42 -11.22 18.31
N CYS A 28 -11.65 -11.60 17.28
CA CYS A 28 -12.10 -12.16 16.01
C CYS A 28 -11.36 -13.47 15.71
N PRO A 29 -11.93 -14.39 14.93
CA PRO A 29 -11.22 -15.61 14.53
C PRO A 29 -9.91 -15.25 13.78
N ASN A 30 -8.86 -16.04 13.99
CA ASN A 30 -7.52 -15.82 13.42
C ASN A 30 -6.84 -14.50 13.83
N GLU A 31 -7.21 -13.90 14.97
CA GLU A 31 -6.59 -12.66 15.47
C GLU A 31 -5.05 -12.74 15.52
N THR A 32 -4.48 -13.85 16.01
CA THR A 32 -3.04 -14.02 16.16
C THR A 32 -2.32 -13.96 14.82
N PHE A 33 -2.87 -14.62 13.80
CA PHE A 33 -2.26 -14.64 12.47
C PHE A 33 -2.32 -13.25 11.83
N ASN A 34 -3.50 -12.61 11.84
CA ASN A 34 -3.69 -11.28 11.25
C ASN A 34 -2.84 -10.22 11.97
N PHE A 35 -2.75 -10.29 13.29
CA PHE A 35 -1.91 -9.41 14.09
C PHE A 35 -0.43 -9.55 13.71
N ILE A 36 0.08 -10.79 13.61
CA ILE A 36 1.47 -11.04 13.20
C ILE A 36 1.71 -10.52 11.78
N ALA A 37 0.83 -10.83 10.83
CA ALA A 37 0.98 -10.43 9.44
C ALA A 37 1.04 -8.89 9.28
N LEU A 38 0.15 -8.15 9.94
CA LEU A 38 0.12 -6.69 9.87
C LEU A 38 1.29 -6.05 10.63
N THR A 39 1.71 -6.65 11.75
CA THR A 39 2.90 -6.20 12.49
C THR A 39 4.17 -6.35 11.65
N VAL A 40 4.31 -7.46 10.92
CA VAL A 40 5.43 -7.69 9.99
C VAL A 40 5.40 -6.71 8.82
N LEU A 41 4.23 -6.24 8.40
CA LEU A 41 4.11 -5.29 7.27
C LEU A 41 4.65 -3.88 7.61
N ILE A 42 4.59 -3.45 8.87
CA ILE A 42 5.12 -2.15 9.32
C ILE A 42 6.60 -1.96 8.95
N PRO A 43 7.55 -2.82 9.36
CA PRO A 43 8.95 -2.65 9.01
C PRO A 43 9.19 -2.71 7.49
N PHE A 44 8.43 -3.49 6.72
CA PHE A 44 8.53 -3.48 5.26
C PHE A 44 8.16 -2.11 4.67
N THR A 45 7.04 -1.52 5.10
CA THR A 45 6.65 -0.17 4.64
C THR A 45 7.69 0.88 5.02
N PHE A 46 8.29 0.77 6.22
CA PHE A 46 9.36 1.65 6.66
C PHE A 46 10.64 1.53 5.81
N ILE A 47 11.08 0.30 5.51
CA ILE A 47 12.24 0.05 4.64
C ILE A 47 12.02 0.67 3.26
N ILE A 48 10.81 0.54 2.68
CA ILE A 48 10.48 1.13 1.38
C ILE A 48 10.57 2.67 1.43
N VAL A 49 10.09 3.30 2.51
CA VAL A 49 10.23 4.75 2.70
C VAL A 49 11.71 5.16 2.74
N ILE A 50 12.54 4.45 3.51
CA ILE A 50 13.98 4.74 3.60
C ILE A 50 14.66 4.60 2.24
N ILE A 51 14.42 3.50 1.52
CA ILE A 51 14.98 3.28 0.19
C ILE A 51 14.57 4.42 -0.75
N SER A 52 13.29 4.80 -0.74
CA SER A 52 12.79 5.88 -1.59
C SER A 52 13.46 7.23 -1.29
N LEU A 53 13.65 7.55 0.00
CA LEU A 53 14.35 8.75 0.44
C LEU A 53 15.84 8.72 0.07
N LEU A 54 16.51 7.57 0.18
CA LEU A 54 17.91 7.42 -0.21
C LEU A 54 18.11 7.64 -1.72
N PHE A 55 17.22 7.12 -2.56
CA PHE A 55 17.26 7.37 -4.01
C PHE A 55 17.05 8.85 -4.32
N LEU A 56 16.06 9.51 -3.70
CA LEU A 56 15.83 10.95 -3.85
C LEU A 56 17.05 11.76 -3.39
N TYR A 57 17.61 11.43 -2.23
CA TYR A 57 18.80 12.09 -1.69
C TYR A 57 19.99 11.96 -2.65
N TYR A 58 20.27 10.75 -3.12
CA TYR A 58 21.37 10.50 -4.06
C TYR A 58 21.21 11.34 -5.34
N ARG A 59 20.01 11.40 -5.91
CA ARG A 59 19.78 12.17 -7.15
C ARG A 59 19.89 13.68 -6.94
N VAL A 60 19.30 14.19 -5.87
CA VAL A 60 19.28 15.64 -5.60
C VAL A 60 20.63 16.16 -5.12
N LYS A 61 21.31 15.42 -4.23
CA LYS A 61 22.55 15.87 -3.59
C LYS A 61 23.81 15.37 -4.26
N VAL A 62 23.86 14.11 -4.70
CA VAL A 62 25.08 13.53 -5.30
C VAL A 62 25.13 13.81 -6.80
N LYS A 63 24.04 13.54 -7.54
CA LYS A 63 23.96 13.83 -8.98
C LYS A 63 23.63 15.30 -9.29
N GLY A 64 23.25 16.11 -8.29
CA GLY A 64 22.89 17.52 -8.47
C GLY A 64 21.64 17.74 -9.35
N GLN A 65 20.80 16.72 -9.53
CA GLN A 65 19.60 16.82 -10.36
C GLN A 65 18.47 17.49 -9.57
N SER A 66 17.85 18.51 -10.16
CA SER A 66 16.65 19.11 -9.60
C SER A 66 15.44 18.16 -9.73
N VAL A 67 14.64 18.06 -8.67
CA VAL A 67 13.38 17.28 -8.64
C VAL A 67 12.41 17.73 -9.72
N PHE A 68 12.38 19.04 -10.00
CA PHE A 68 11.61 19.66 -11.07
C PHE A 68 12.53 20.06 -12.21
N PHE A 69 12.06 19.96 -13.45
CA PHE A 69 12.76 20.59 -14.57
C PHE A 69 12.78 22.12 -14.40
N PRO A 70 13.83 22.82 -14.87
CA PRO A 70 13.89 24.27 -14.79
C PRO A 70 12.71 24.88 -15.56
N ALA A 71 12.02 25.82 -14.91
CA ALA A 71 10.93 26.57 -15.54
C ALA A 71 11.48 27.38 -16.71
N THR A 72 10.82 27.30 -17.87
CA THR A 72 11.19 28.07 -19.07
C THR A 72 9.93 28.74 -19.62
N ARG A 73 10.06 29.83 -20.38
CA ARG A 73 8.90 30.57 -20.89
C ARG A 73 7.94 29.71 -21.73
N GLU A 74 8.43 28.62 -22.32
CA GLU A 74 7.64 27.66 -23.11
C GLU A 74 7.22 26.40 -22.34
N ARG A 75 7.66 26.21 -21.10
CA ARG A 75 7.34 25.04 -20.27
C ARG A 75 6.75 25.49 -18.94
N GLY A 76 5.57 24.97 -18.60
CA GLY A 76 4.86 25.33 -17.36
C GLY A 76 5.72 25.18 -16.08
N LEU A 77 5.27 25.86 -15.01
CA LEU A 77 6.02 26.01 -13.75
C LEU A 77 6.31 24.70 -13.00
N ILE A 78 5.44 23.69 -13.11
CA ILE A 78 5.53 22.46 -12.30
C ILE A 78 5.63 21.26 -13.23
N ARG A 79 6.85 20.77 -13.46
CA ARG A 79 7.11 19.52 -14.18
C ARG A 79 8.12 18.68 -13.39
N PRO A 80 7.67 17.85 -12.44
CA PRO A 80 8.57 16.98 -11.71
C PRO A 80 9.13 15.89 -12.63
N ARG A 81 10.36 15.45 -12.40
CA ARG A 81 10.94 14.33 -13.14
C ARG A 81 10.12 13.07 -12.82
N PRO A 82 9.72 12.24 -13.81
CA PRO A 82 8.86 11.08 -13.57
C PRO A 82 9.39 10.14 -12.48
N GLN A 83 10.69 9.84 -12.50
CA GLN A 83 11.32 8.96 -11.52
C GLN A 83 11.40 9.58 -10.10
N ASP A 84 11.58 10.90 -9.97
CA ASP A 84 11.53 11.56 -8.65
C ASP A 84 10.09 11.64 -8.13
N SER A 85 9.13 11.92 -9.01
CA SER A 85 7.70 11.90 -8.70
C SER A 85 7.27 10.53 -8.18
N PHE A 86 7.80 9.48 -8.80
CA PHE A 86 7.55 8.10 -8.40
C PHE A 86 8.07 7.84 -6.98
N HIS A 87 9.33 8.16 -6.68
CA HIS A 87 9.88 7.97 -5.34
C HIS A 87 9.16 8.80 -4.27
N ILE A 88 8.75 10.04 -4.60
CA ILE A 88 7.94 10.87 -3.72
C ILE A 88 6.58 10.19 -3.46
N ALA A 89 5.87 9.75 -4.50
CA ALA A 89 4.58 9.10 -4.37
C ALA A 89 4.66 7.79 -3.55
N VAL A 90 5.65 6.95 -3.82
CA VAL A 90 5.90 5.70 -3.06
C VAL A 90 6.23 6.00 -1.61
N GLY A 91 7.06 7.01 -1.33
CA GLY A 91 7.40 7.42 0.03
C GLY A 91 6.18 7.90 0.81
N VAL A 92 5.38 8.81 0.23
CA VAL A 92 4.16 9.33 0.84
C VAL A 92 3.12 8.23 1.07
N PHE A 93 2.93 7.34 0.11
CA PHE A 93 2.00 6.22 0.22
C PHE A 93 2.41 5.25 1.34
N ASN A 94 3.66 4.76 1.34
CA ASN A 94 4.11 3.80 2.34
C ASN A 94 4.18 4.40 3.74
N PHE A 95 4.51 5.69 3.87
CA PHE A 95 4.44 6.40 5.14
C PHE A 95 3.01 6.50 5.67
N SER A 96 2.05 6.86 4.80
CA SER A 96 0.63 6.90 5.17
C SER A 96 0.13 5.52 5.58
N GLN A 97 0.47 4.47 4.80
CA GLN A 97 0.11 3.08 5.10
C GLN A 97 0.65 2.61 6.45
N MET A 98 1.88 3.00 6.81
CA MET A 98 2.47 2.72 8.12
C MET A 98 1.64 3.32 9.26
N ILE A 99 1.17 4.57 9.12
CA ILE A 99 0.29 5.22 10.11
C ILE A 99 -1.02 4.45 10.24
N VAL A 100 -1.65 4.06 9.13
CA VAL A 100 -2.90 3.30 9.15
C VAL A 100 -2.73 1.94 9.85
N LEU A 101 -1.64 1.23 9.57
CA LEU A 101 -1.35 -0.06 10.23
C LEU A 101 -1.17 0.10 11.73
N MET A 102 -0.48 1.15 12.19
CA MET A 102 -0.34 1.45 13.62
C MET A 102 -1.69 1.75 14.27
N LEU A 103 -2.55 2.55 13.62
CA LEU A 103 -3.90 2.85 14.11
C LEU A 103 -4.77 1.58 14.23
N LEU A 104 -4.68 0.69 13.24
CA LEU A 104 -5.40 -0.57 13.21
C LEU A 104 -4.92 -1.54 14.30
N ILE A 105 -3.60 -1.77 14.44
CA ILE A 105 -3.04 -2.67 15.47
C ILE A 105 -3.34 -2.18 16.89
N THR A 106 -3.37 -0.86 17.08
CA THR A 106 -3.67 -0.25 18.39
C THR A 106 -5.18 -0.13 18.68
N ASP A 107 -6.05 -0.53 17.75
CA ASP A 107 -7.51 -0.32 17.81
C ASP A 107 -7.85 1.16 18.14
N SER A 108 -7.19 2.08 17.43
CA SER A 108 -7.30 3.53 17.67
C SER A 108 -8.25 4.24 16.70
N PHE A 109 -9.06 3.50 15.93
CA PHE A 109 -10.06 4.11 15.06
C PHE A 109 -11.22 4.69 15.89
N PRO A 110 -11.56 5.98 15.73
CA PRO A 110 -12.62 6.61 16.50
C PRO A 110 -14.02 6.16 16.06
N ASN A 111 -14.25 5.95 14.76
CA ASN A 111 -15.54 5.60 14.15
C ASN A 111 -15.33 4.72 12.90
N VAL A 112 -16.36 3.96 12.49
CA VAL A 112 -16.34 3.10 11.27
C VAL A 112 -16.02 3.92 10.03
N THR A 113 -16.72 5.03 9.83
CA THR A 113 -16.55 5.91 8.66
C THR A 113 -15.12 6.43 8.54
N PHE A 114 -14.48 6.73 9.68
CA PHE A 114 -13.09 7.17 9.67
C PHE A 114 -12.14 6.02 9.28
N ALA A 115 -12.36 4.82 9.81
CA ALA A 115 -11.57 3.65 9.44
C ALA A 115 -11.67 3.38 7.93
N GLU A 116 -12.87 3.38 7.36
CA GLU A 116 -13.07 3.19 5.92
C GLU A 116 -12.33 4.24 5.09
N ILE A 117 -12.52 5.53 5.38
CA ILE A 117 -11.87 6.62 4.63
C ILE A 117 -10.35 6.48 4.68
N VAL A 118 -9.80 6.30 5.89
CA VAL A 118 -8.35 6.27 6.12
C VAL A 118 -7.72 5.01 5.56
N ILE A 119 -8.44 3.89 5.46
CA ILE A 119 -7.93 2.65 4.85
C ILE A 119 -8.02 2.70 3.32
N HIS A 120 -9.13 3.20 2.77
CA HIS A 120 -9.40 3.15 1.33
C HIS A 120 -8.67 4.23 0.54
N ILE A 121 -8.56 5.46 1.05
CA ILE A 121 -7.93 6.57 0.31
C ILE A 121 -6.45 6.32 0.01
N PRO A 122 -5.59 5.98 0.99
CA PRO A 122 -4.18 5.71 0.71
C PRO A 122 -4.01 4.56 -0.27
N LYS A 123 -4.77 3.47 -0.11
CA LYS A 123 -4.74 2.32 -1.04
C LYS A 123 -5.10 2.74 -2.46
N LEU A 124 -6.18 3.50 -2.64
CA LEU A 124 -6.64 3.95 -3.96
C LEU A 124 -5.64 4.91 -4.62
N LEU A 125 -5.06 5.85 -3.86
CA LEU A 125 -4.01 6.74 -4.33
C LEU A 125 -2.73 5.98 -4.67
N GLY A 126 -2.35 5.01 -3.84
CA GLY A 126 -1.21 4.11 -4.08
C GLY A 126 -1.39 3.32 -5.37
N PHE A 127 -2.57 2.75 -5.61
CA PHE A 127 -2.89 2.07 -6.87
C PHE A 127 -2.85 3.03 -8.06
N SER A 128 -3.44 4.21 -7.95
CA SER A 128 -3.47 5.21 -9.04
C SER A 128 -2.05 5.67 -9.42
N CYS A 129 -1.14 5.80 -8.44
CA CYS A 129 0.26 6.14 -8.67
C CYS A 129 1.12 4.96 -9.14
N ALA A 130 0.83 3.73 -8.68
CA ALA A 130 1.53 2.50 -9.10
C ALA A 130 1.16 2.06 -10.52
N VAL A 131 -0.05 2.40 -10.98
CA VAL A 131 -0.54 2.19 -12.36
C VAL A 131 0.30 2.87 -13.42
N LEU A 132 1.03 3.92 -13.04
CA LEU A 132 1.92 4.60 -13.96
C LEU A 132 3.12 3.74 -14.40
N TYR A 133 3.30 2.50 -13.92
CA TYR A 133 4.45 1.69 -14.34
C TYR A 133 4.35 0.15 -14.32
N PRO A 134 3.19 -0.53 -14.15
CA PRO A 134 2.44 -0.98 -15.35
C PRO A 134 0.92 -1.21 -15.11
N ILE A 135 0.18 -1.53 -16.18
CA ILE A 135 -1.27 -1.85 -16.21
C ILE A 135 -1.66 -3.10 -15.38
N SER A 136 -0.70 -3.95 -15.03
CA SER A 136 -0.92 -5.28 -14.44
C SER A 136 -1.53 -5.32 -13.02
N PRO A 137 -1.25 -4.38 -12.09
CA PRO A 137 -1.92 -4.33 -10.79
C PRO A 137 -3.41 -4.03 -10.90
N LEU A 138 -3.85 -3.26 -11.90
CA LEU A 138 -5.28 -2.97 -12.11
C LEU A 138 -6.07 -4.24 -12.41
N LEU A 139 -5.53 -5.09 -13.28
CA LEU A 139 -6.21 -6.30 -13.77
C LEU A 139 -6.31 -7.40 -12.72
N THR A 140 -5.44 -7.38 -11.70
CA THR A 140 -5.40 -8.44 -10.68
C THR A 140 -5.92 -7.96 -9.33
N ILE A 141 -5.51 -6.77 -8.87
CA ILE A 141 -5.83 -6.29 -7.52
C ILE A 141 -7.25 -5.74 -7.41
N ILE A 142 -7.74 -5.01 -8.43
CA ILE A 142 -9.09 -4.43 -8.38
C ILE A 142 -10.16 -5.54 -8.36
N PRO A 143 -10.11 -6.54 -9.26
CA PRO A 143 -11.07 -7.64 -9.20
C PRO A 143 -10.96 -8.43 -7.89
N LEU A 144 -9.75 -8.73 -7.41
CA LEU A 144 -9.56 -9.44 -6.15
C LEU A 144 -10.15 -8.65 -4.97
N THR A 145 -9.87 -7.36 -4.86
CA THR A 145 -10.41 -6.52 -3.77
C THR A 145 -11.93 -6.40 -3.84
N ALA A 146 -12.49 -6.28 -5.05
CA ALA A 146 -13.94 -6.25 -5.27
C ALA A 146 -14.59 -7.59 -4.92
N LEU A 147 -13.96 -8.71 -5.27
CA LEU A 147 -14.39 -10.06 -4.91
C LEU A 147 -14.34 -10.26 -3.39
N THR A 148 -13.27 -9.84 -2.72
CA THR A 148 -13.17 -9.91 -1.25
C THR A 148 -14.31 -9.16 -0.58
N GLY A 149 -14.63 -7.95 -1.07
CA GLY A 149 -15.76 -7.17 -0.59
C GLY A 149 -17.11 -7.85 -0.86
N HIS A 150 -17.30 -8.37 -2.08
CA HIS A 150 -18.53 -9.08 -2.46
C HIS A 150 -18.82 -10.30 -1.57
N PHE A 151 -17.80 -11.13 -1.30
CA PHE A 151 -17.98 -12.30 -0.42
C PHE A 151 -18.14 -11.92 1.05
N ALA A 152 -17.54 -10.80 1.49
CA ALA A 152 -17.79 -10.25 2.81
C ALA A 152 -19.24 -9.76 2.96
N ASP A 153 -19.79 -9.10 1.94
CA ASP A 153 -21.18 -8.62 1.91
C ASP A 153 -22.19 -9.78 1.92
N LEU A 154 -21.84 -10.92 1.29
CA LEU A 154 -22.63 -12.15 1.31
C LEU A 154 -22.52 -12.95 2.63
N LYS A 155 -21.76 -12.45 3.63
CA LYS A 155 -21.41 -13.15 4.88
C LYS A 155 -20.66 -14.48 4.66
N ASP A 156 -20.09 -14.70 3.49
CA ASP A 156 -19.28 -15.87 3.14
C ASP A 156 -17.80 -15.62 3.46
N ASN A 157 -17.53 -15.58 4.76
CA ASN A 157 -16.26 -15.09 5.28
C ASN A 157 -15.10 -16.06 5.04
N LYS A 158 -15.35 -17.36 4.86
CA LYS A 158 -14.31 -18.32 4.47
C LYS A 158 -13.73 -17.98 3.10
N ASN A 159 -14.60 -17.68 2.14
CA ASN A 159 -14.18 -17.31 0.79
C ASN A 159 -13.59 -15.91 0.76
N ALA A 160 -14.12 -14.96 1.54
CA ALA A 160 -13.52 -13.64 1.68
C ALA A 160 -12.09 -13.71 2.26
N GLU A 161 -11.86 -14.48 3.32
CA GLU A 161 -10.53 -14.64 3.92
C GLU A 161 -9.55 -15.35 2.97
N TYR A 162 -10.01 -16.36 2.24
CA TYR A 162 -9.22 -17.05 1.23
C TYR A 162 -8.79 -16.11 0.08
N ILE A 163 -9.71 -15.29 -0.43
CA ILE A 163 -9.43 -14.31 -1.49
C ILE A 163 -8.52 -13.21 -0.97
N PHE A 164 -8.69 -12.79 0.28
CA PHE A 164 -7.79 -11.83 0.92
C PHE A 164 -6.35 -12.37 1.05
N MET A 165 -6.19 -13.66 1.35
CA MET A 165 -4.88 -14.32 1.36
C MET A 165 -4.25 -14.35 -0.05
N ILE A 166 -5.03 -14.69 -1.08
CA ILE A 166 -4.58 -14.65 -2.48
C ILE A 166 -4.15 -13.23 -2.87
N GLN A 167 -4.91 -12.23 -2.44
CA GLN A 167 -4.59 -10.83 -2.67
C GLN A 167 -3.24 -10.45 -2.04
N ALA A 168 -2.98 -10.85 -0.79
CA ALA A 168 -1.70 -10.59 -0.11
C ALA A 168 -0.50 -11.27 -0.79
N LEU A 169 -0.67 -12.51 -1.25
CA LEU A 169 0.36 -13.24 -2.01
C LEU A 169 0.63 -12.58 -3.36
N THR A 170 -0.42 -12.22 -4.08
CA THR A 170 -0.32 -11.49 -5.36
C THR A 170 0.45 -10.19 -5.17
N TRP A 171 0.17 -9.44 -4.10
CA TRP A 171 0.88 -8.21 -3.77
C TRP A 171 2.36 -8.44 -3.43
N SER A 172 2.68 -9.52 -2.73
CA SER A 172 4.07 -9.92 -2.42
C SER A 172 4.85 -10.26 -3.70
N CYS A 173 4.25 -11.04 -4.60
CA CYS A 173 4.84 -11.37 -5.90
C CYS A 173 5.09 -10.12 -6.76
N TRP A 174 4.12 -9.19 -6.81
CA TRP A 174 4.29 -7.92 -7.53
C TRP A 174 5.41 -7.07 -6.94
N THR A 175 5.51 -7.02 -5.62
CA THR A 175 6.57 -6.28 -4.92
C THR A 175 7.94 -6.85 -5.29
N ILE A 176 8.09 -8.18 -5.32
CA ILE A 176 9.33 -8.84 -5.73
C ILE A 176 9.67 -8.56 -7.20
N GLN A 177 8.70 -8.71 -8.11
CA GLN A 177 8.92 -8.43 -9.53
C GLN A 177 9.34 -6.97 -9.77
N TYR A 178 8.72 -6.05 -9.04
CA TYR A 178 9.06 -4.63 -9.07
C TYR A 178 10.50 -4.35 -8.59
N PHE A 179 10.94 -5.01 -7.51
CA PHE A 179 12.33 -4.94 -7.06
C PHE A 179 13.32 -5.44 -8.11
N ILE A 180 13.00 -6.52 -8.83
CA ILE A 180 13.86 -7.05 -9.90
C ILE A 180 13.97 -6.06 -11.06
N ILE A 181 12.86 -5.45 -11.49
CA ILE A 181 12.85 -4.44 -12.56
C ILE A 181 13.68 -3.21 -12.18
N LEU A 182 13.57 -2.75 -10.92
CA LEU A 182 14.39 -1.64 -10.43
C LEU A 182 15.89 -1.94 -10.44
N ILE A 183 16.29 -3.17 -10.08
CA ILE A 183 17.70 -3.60 -10.15
C ILE A 183 18.16 -3.60 -11.61
N TYR A 184 17.36 -4.13 -12.52
CA TYR A 184 17.69 -4.21 -13.95
C TYR A 184 17.79 -2.82 -14.60
N TYR A 185 16.85 -1.92 -14.32
CA TYR A 185 16.89 -0.54 -14.82
C TYR A 185 18.06 0.27 -14.26
N LYS A 186 18.44 0.03 -13.00
CA LYS A 186 19.62 0.65 -12.39
C LYS A 186 20.92 0.23 -13.11
N GLU A 187 21.00 -1.02 -13.56
CA GLU A 187 22.14 -1.54 -14.30
C GLU A 187 22.25 -0.93 -15.71
N ASP A 188 21.11 -0.77 -16.40
CA ASP A 188 21.06 -0.15 -17.73
C ASP A 188 21.36 1.37 -17.70
N GLU A 189 20.87 2.10 -16.69
CA GLU A 189 21.25 3.52 -16.54
C GLU A 189 22.75 3.70 -16.27
N MET A 190 23.41 2.76 -15.56
CA MET A 190 24.86 2.81 -15.38
C MET A 190 25.63 2.55 -16.68
N LYS A 191 25.12 1.69 -17.56
CA LYS A 191 25.75 1.41 -18.86
C LYS A 191 25.67 2.62 -19.80
N ILE A 192 24.53 3.32 -19.81
CA ILE A 192 24.35 4.52 -20.64
C ILE A 192 25.25 5.68 -20.16
N LEU A 193 25.46 5.82 -18.84
CA LEU A 193 26.37 6.81 -18.25
C LEU A 193 27.86 6.51 -18.44
N MET A 194 28.26 5.27 -18.76
CA MET A 194 29.65 4.93 -19.09
C MET A 194 29.97 5.08 -20.59
N LEU A 195 28.96 5.33 -21.43
CA LEU A 195 29.08 5.48 -22.89
C LEU A 195 28.85 6.93 -23.37
N SER A 196 28.64 7.88 -22.45
CA SER A 196 28.53 9.33 -22.71
C SER A 196 29.67 10.09 -22.06
#